data_AF-A0A933CCX5-F1
#
_entry.id   AF-A0A933CCX5-F1
#
_cell.length_a   1.000
_cell.length_b   1.000
_cell.length_c   1.000
_cell.angle_alpha   90.00
_cell.angle_beta   90.00
_cell.angle_gamma   90.00
#
_symmetry.space_group_name_H-M   'P 1'
#
loop_
_entity.id
_entity.type
_entity.pdbx_description
1 polymer ?
#
loop_
_entity_poly.entity_id
_entity_poly.type
_entity_poly.pdbx_seq_one_letter_code
_entity_poly.pdbx_strand_id
1 'polypeptide(L)'
;MKLVICAQDIRAISFGLVGEKGIQREETVETQPEGYLAALDQTLAQWNVVPSDLRGIIVVTGPGSFTASRVSTTIANGLAYTLVIPVVGIENKDHVSMRDLPLQDLPVGSGHTLSSYDRPPEITTSRKRNGDNARD
;
A
#
# COMPACT_ATOMS: atom_id res chain seq x y z
N MET A 1 -12.84 -0.52 14.15
CA MET A 1 -11.35 -0.45 14.07
C MET A 1 -10.95 -0.16 12.64
N LYS A 2 -9.78 0.44 12.41
CA LYS A 2 -9.24 0.67 11.06
C LYS A 2 -7.93 -0.09 10.90
N LEU A 3 -7.68 -0.63 9.72
CA LEU A 3 -6.41 -1.27 9.37
C LEU A 3 -5.49 -0.24 8.70
N VAL A 4 -4.21 -0.22 9.06
CA VAL A 4 -3.17 0.56 8.42
C VAL A 4 -2.24 -0.40 7.69
N ILE A 5 -1.90 -0.10 6.45
CA ILE A 5 -0.96 -0.86 5.63
C ILE A 5 0.15 0.10 5.17
N CYS A 6 1.39 -0.17 5.53
CA CYS A 6 2.56 0.61 5.13
C CYS A 6 3.58 -0.29 4.44
N ALA A 7 3.91 0.01 3.19
CA ALA A 7 4.92 -0.72 2.43
C ALA A 7 5.78 0.27 1.63
N GLN A 8 6.74 0.89 2.33
CA GLN A 8 7.69 1.85 1.74
C GLN A 8 9.05 1.21 1.39
N ASP A 9 9.42 0.08 2.02
CA ASP A 9 10.54 -0.80 1.63
C ASP A 9 9.99 -1.99 0.83
N ILE A 10 10.68 -2.42 -0.23
CA ILE A 10 10.28 -3.61 -1.00
C ILE A 10 10.45 -4.92 -0.23
N ARG A 11 11.25 -4.92 0.84
CA ARG A 11 11.61 -6.12 1.61
C ARG A 11 10.71 -6.36 2.82
N ALA A 12 9.81 -5.43 3.13
CA ALA A 12 8.95 -5.53 4.30
C ALA A 12 7.61 -4.84 4.11
N ILE A 13 6.62 -5.26 4.89
CA ILE A 13 5.32 -4.61 5.01
C ILE A 13 4.97 -4.49 6.49
N SER A 14 4.45 -3.34 6.88
CA SER A 14 4.01 -3.05 8.23
C SER A 14 2.49 -2.91 8.27
N PHE A 15 1.86 -3.58 9.23
CA PHE A 15 0.44 -3.51 9.51
C PHE A 15 0.20 -2.81 10.84
N GLY A 16 -0.91 -2.10 10.94
CA GLY A 16 -1.36 -1.51 12.21
C GLY A 16 -2.87 -1.58 12.40
N LEU A 17 -3.32 -1.73 13.65
CA LEU A 17 -4.73 -1.56 14.00
C LEU A 17 -4.93 -0.27 14.77
N VAL A 18 -5.80 0.58 14.25
CA VAL A 18 -6.16 1.86 14.86
C VAL A 18 -7.53 1.73 15.54
N GLY A 19 -7.55 2.04 16.83
CA GLY A 19 -8.75 2.23 17.63
C GLY A 19 -9.01 3.72 17.89
N GLU A 20 -9.87 4.02 18.86
CA GLU A 20 -10.22 5.40 19.23
C GLU A 20 -9.06 6.19 19.85
N LYS A 21 -8.12 5.50 20.51
CA LYS A 21 -6.97 6.09 21.21
C LYS A 21 -5.66 6.04 20.40
N GLY A 22 -5.74 5.80 19.09
CA GLY A 22 -4.58 5.62 18.21
C GLY A 22 -4.26 4.15 17.90
N ILE A 23 -3.00 3.87 17.57
CA ILE A 23 -2.52 2.53 17.21
C ILE A 23 -2.54 1.61 18.44
N GLN A 24 -3.27 0.50 18.33
CA GLN A 24 -3.36 -0.53 19.37
C GLN A 24 -2.41 -1.70 19.13
N ARG A 25 -2.17 -2.05 17.87
CA ARG A 25 -1.26 -3.13 17.45
C ARG A 25 -0.51 -2.71 16.21
N GLU A 26 0.72 -3.19 16.10
CA GLU A 26 1.62 -2.92 15.01
C GLU A 26 2.55 -4.12 14.84
N GLU A 27 2.76 -4.54 13.60
CA GLU A 27 3.63 -5.65 13.25
C GLU A 27 4.30 -5.35 11.91
N THR A 28 5.58 -5.66 11.79
CA THR A 28 6.32 -5.57 10.53
C THR A 28 6.77 -6.96 10.14
N VAL A 29 6.45 -7.35 8.92
CA VAL A 29 6.78 -8.65 8.35
C VAL A 29 7.80 -8.45 7.23
N GLU A 30 8.96 -9.08 7.35
CA GLU A 30 9.95 -9.14 6.27
C GLU A 30 9.48 -10.12 5.21
N THR A 31 9.10 -9.58 4.04
CA THR A 31 8.63 -10.36 2.91
C THR A 31 8.65 -9.51 1.64
N GLN A 32 8.73 -10.16 0.49
CA GLN A 32 8.63 -9.50 -0.81
C GLN A 32 7.15 -9.22 -1.15
N PRO A 33 6.84 -8.33 -2.12
CA PRO A 33 5.46 -7.92 -2.42
C PRO A 33 4.52 -9.08 -2.75
N GLU A 34 5.03 -10.17 -3.31
CA GLU A 34 4.28 -11.40 -3.61
C GLU A 34 3.72 -12.07 -2.35
N GLY A 35 4.36 -11.87 -1.20
CA GLY A 35 3.95 -12.41 0.09
C GLY A 35 3.05 -11.50 0.93
N TYR A 36 2.77 -10.27 0.49
CA TYR A 36 2.05 -9.28 1.31
C TYR A 36 0.65 -9.72 1.72
N LEU A 37 -0.10 -10.37 0.82
CA LEU A 37 -1.45 -10.83 1.15
C LEU A 37 -1.44 -11.97 2.17
N ALA A 38 -0.50 -12.91 2.04
CA ALA A 38 -0.33 -13.99 3.00
C ALA A 38 0.14 -13.47 4.37
N ALA A 39 1.05 -12.48 4.38
CA ALA A 39 1.47 -11.80 5.60
C ALA A 39 0.29 -11.10 6.28
N LEU A 40 -0.54 -10.39 5.52
CA LEU A 40 -1.75 -9.72 6.04
C LEU A 40 -2.70 -10.72 6.70
N ASP A 41 -3.02 -11.82 6.00
CA ASP A 41 -3.93 -12.85 6.52
C ASP A 41 -3.41 -13.46 7.82
N GLN A 42 -2.12 -13.81 7.86
CA GLN A 42 -1.47 -14.33 9.06
C GLN A 42 -1.47 -13.32 10.21
N THR A 43 -1.16 -12.05 9.96
CA THR A 43 -1.17 -11.01 10.98
C THR A 43 -2.58 -10.76 11.53
N LEU A 44 -3.62 -10.72 10.68
CA LEU A 44 -5.00 -10.58 11.15
C LEU A 44 -5.45 -11.79 12.00
N ALA A 45 -5.07 -13.01 11.60
CA ALA A 45 -5.32 -14.21 12.38
C ALA A 45 -4.61 -14.18 13.74
N GLN A 46 -3.33 -13.77 13.78
CA GLN A 46 -2.57 -13.61 15.03
C GLN A 46 -3.19 -12.55 15.96
N TRP A 47 -3.77 -11.50 15.40
CA TRP A 47 -4.48 -10.47 16.17
C TRP A 47 -5.92 -10.85 16.52
N ASN A 48 -6.38 -12.02 16.07
CA ASN A 48 -7.74 -12.52 16.23
C ASN A 48 -8.78 -11.48 15.75
N VAL A 49 -8.49 -10.83 14.61
CA VAL A 49 -9.38 -9.85 13.98
C VAL A 49 -10.06 -10.48 12.78
N VAL A 50 -11.39 -10.44 12.77
CA VAL A 50 -12.17 -10.83 11.59
C VAL A 50 -12.18 -9.66 10.62
N PRO A 51 -11.87 -9.85 9.32
CA PRO A 51 -11.88 -8.76 8.34
C PRO A 51 -13.19 -7.96 8.32
N SER A 52 -14.34 -8.60 8.57
CA SER A 52 -15.66 -7.94 8.63
C SER A 52 -15.82 -6.92 9.78
N ASP A 53 -14.95 -6.96 10.79
CA ASP A 53 -14.95 -6.01 11.92
C ASP A 53 -14.22 -4.70 11.59
N LEU A 54 -13.48 -4.69 10.48
CA LEU A 54 -12.84 -3.49 9.98
C LEU A 54 -13.91 -2.49 9.52
N ARG A 55 -13.66 -1.22 9.83
CA ARG A 55 -14.54 -0.09 9.47
C ARG A 55 -13.87 0.86 8.47
N GLY A 56 -12.64 0.56 8.08
CA GLY A 56 -11.89 1.30 7.09
C GLY A 56 -10.45 0.85 7.00
N ILE A 57 -9.80 1.23 5.89
CA ILE A 57 -8.41 0.91 5.61
C ILE A 57 -7.64 2.20 5.31
N ILE A 58 -6.43 2.29 5.82
CA ILE A 58 -5.49 3.37 5.60
C ILE A 58 -4.28 2.74 4.92
N VAL A 59 -3.87 3.26 3.77
CA VAL A 59 -2.70 2.76 3.05
C VAL A 59 -1.69 3.88 2.83
N VAL A 60 -0.43 3.62 3.16
CA VAL A 60 0.67 4.53 2.84
C VAL A 60 1.04 4.32 1.38
N THR A 61 0.86 5.36 0.57
CA THR A 61 0.98 5.33 -0.89
C THR A 61 2.35 5.77 -1.41
N GLY A 62 3.24 6.24 -0.52
CA GLY A 62 4.60 6.66 -0.86
C GLY A 62 5.03 7.93 -0.10
N PRO A 63 6.19 8.51 -0.44
CA PRO A 63 7.23 8.00 -1.36
C PRO A 63 7.89 6.71 -0.83
N GLY A 64 8.41 5.88 -1.73
CA GLY A 64 9.00 4.59 -1.36
C GLY A 64 9.15 3.64 -2.54
N SER A 65 9.20 2.33 -2.26
CA SER A 65 9.21 1.30 -3.30
C SER A 65 7.92 1.34 -4.13
N PHE A 66 8.06 1.72 -5.39
CA PHE A 66 6.96 1.80 -6.36
C PHE A 66 6.16 0.50 -6.46
N THR A 67 6.84 -0.65 -6.50
CA THR A 67 6.19 -1.96 -6.52
C THR A 67 5.45 -2.21 -5.20
N ALA A 68 6.11 -1.98 -4.06
CA ALA A 68 5.51 -2.23 -2.76
C ALA A 68 4.26 -1.38 -2.52
N SER A 69 4.33 -0.07 -2.80
CA SER A 69 3.22 0.86 -2.63
C SER A 69 2.04 0.54 -3.55
N ARG A 70 2.29 0.05 -4.77
CA ARG A 70 1.23 -0.39 -5.69
C ARG A 70 0.56 -1.68 -5.23
N VAL A 71 1.34 -2.66 -4.80
CA VAL A 71 0.82 -3.93 -4.31
C VAL A 71 0.01 -3.70 -3.03
N SER A 72 0.54 -2.93 -2.06
CA SER A 72 -0.19 -2.59 -0.83
C SER A 72 -1.47 -1.81 -1.10
N THR A 73 -1.45 -0.84 -2.04
CA THR A 73 -2.65 -0.08 -2.44
C THR A 73 -3.69 -0.97 -3.12
N THR A 74 -3.26 -1.91 -3.96
CA THR A 74 -4.16 -2.87 -4.63
C THR A 74 -4.83 -3.78 -3.59
N ILE A 75 -4.05 -4.30 -2.63
CA ILE A 75 -4.58 -5.11 -1.52
C ILE A 75 -5.58 -4.29 -0.69
N ALA A 76 -5.23 -3.06 -0.31
CA ALA A 76 -6.10 -2.19 0.46
C ALA A 76 -7.44 -1.92 -0.25
N ASN A 77 -7.39 -1.56 -1.54
CA ASN A 77 -8.57 -1.33 -2.35
C ASN A 77 -9.42 -2.60 -2.52
N GLY A 78 -8.78 -3.74 -2.77
CA GLY A 78 -9.47 -5.02 -2.92
C GLY A 78 -10.24 -5.39 -1.65
N LEU A 79 -9.59 -5.28 -0.49
CA LEU A 79 -10.21 -5.55 0.81
C LEU A 79 -11.32 -4.54 1.14
N ALA A 80 -11.10 -3.26 0.84
CA ALA A 80 -12.11 -2.22 1.06
C ALA A 80 -13.35 -2.43 0.19
N TYR A 81 -13.15 -2.81 -1.06
CA TYR A 81 -14.22 -3.10 -2.01
C TYR A 81 -15.06 -4.30 -1.57
N THR A 82 -14.42 -5.41 -1.17
CA THR A 82 -15.14 -6.62 -0.75
C THR A 82 -15.90 -6.42 0.56
N LEU A 83 -15.36 -5.64 1.48
CA LEU A 83 -15.99 -5.36 2.78
C LEU A 83 -16.95 -4.16 2.75
N VAL A 84 -17.01 -3.43 1.64
CA VAL A 84 -17.82 -2.20 1.50
C VAL A 84 -17.48 -1.18 2.58
N ILE A 85 -16.17 -0.95 2.78
CA ILE A 85 -15.63 0.01 3.77
C ILE A 85 -14.77 1.07 3.08
N PRO A 86 -14.61 2.27 3.68
CA PRO A 86 -13.76 3.31 3.12
C PRO A 86 -12.28 2.92 3.13
N VAL A 87 -11.55 3.36 2.12
CA VAL A 87 -10.08 3.28 2.05
C VAL A 87 -9.51 4.66 1.80
N VAL A 88 -8.43 5.01 2.50
CA VAL A 88 -7.77 6.32 2.35
C VAL A 88 -6.27 6.12 2.15
N GLY A 89 -5.74 6.79 1.14
CA GLY A 89 -4.32 6.84 0.84
C GLY A 89 -3.68 8.03 1.53
N ILE A 90 -2.58 7.82 2.23
CA ILE A 90 -1.77 8.89 2.83
C ILE A 90 -0.33 8.81 2.32
N GLU A 91 0.38 9.92 2.43
CA GLU A 91 1.80 10.01 2.13
C GLU A 91 2.63 9.97 3.44
N ASN A 92 3.80 9.35 3.41
CA ASN A 92 4.77 9.33 4.51
C ASN A 92 6.16 9.76 4.00
N LYS A 93 6.28 11.03 3.61
CA LYS A 93 7.48 11.60 2.99
C LYS A 93 8.72 11.49 3.84
N ASP A 94 8.58 11.72 5.14
CA ASP A 94 9.70 11.76 6.07
C ASP A 94 10.01 10.39 6.68
N HIS A 95 9.35 9.32 6.20
CA HIS A 95 9.50 7.96 6.72
C HIS A 95 9.32 7.88 8.24
N VAL A 96 8.35 8.64 8.77
CA VAL A 96 8.05 8.62 10.20
C VAL A 96 7.47 7.28 10.62
N SER A 97 7.53 6.99 11.92
CA SER A 97 6.90 5.81 12.50
C SER A 97 5.40 5.80 12.22
N MET A 98 4.80 4.61 12.12
CA MET A 98 3.38 4.47 11.87
C MET A 98 2.54 5.21 12.92
N ARG A 99 3.02 5.29 14.16
CA ARG A 99 2.35 5.97 15.28
C ARG A 99 2.28 7.48 15.12
N ASP A 100 3.20 8.06 14.36
CA ASP A 100 3.29 9.50 14.12
C ASP A 100 2.55 9.92 12.85
N LEU A 101 1.96 8.95 12.12
CA LEU A 101 1.15 9.24 10.94
C LEU A 101 -0.16 9.95 11.34
N PRO A 102 -0.68 10.86 10.50
CA PRO A 102 -1.93 11.56 10.73
C PRO A 102 -3.15 10.65 10.45
N LEU A 103 -3.36 9.65 11.30
CA LEU A 103 -4.37 8.60 11.13
C LEU A 103 -5.79 9.01 11.59
N GLN A 104 -5.93 10.18 12.24
CA GLN A 104 -7.17 10.62 12.88
C GLN A 104 -8.12 11.39 11.94
N ASP A 105 -7.60 12.19 11.01
CA ASP A 105 -8.40 13.17 10.25
C ASP A 105 -8.81 12.72 8.83
N LEU A 106 -8.89 11.41 8.60
CA LEU A 106 -9.11 10.92 7.25
C LEU A 106 -10.54 11.17 6.78
N PRO A 107 -10.74 11.88 5.65
CA PRO A 107 -12.07 12.24 5.16
C PRO A 107 -12.89 10.98 4.90
N VAL A 108 -14.12 10.98 5.42
CA VAL A 108 -15.11 9.93 5.13
C VAL A 108 -15.56 10.12 3.69
N GLY A 109 -14.95 9.39 2.77
CA GLY A 109 -15.28 9.41 1.34
C GLY A 109 -15.13 8.02 0.74
N SER A 110 -16.21 7.53 0.13
CA SER A 110 -16.24 6.30 -0.65
C SER A 110 -15.49 6.52 -1.97
N GLY A 111 -14.23 6.13 -2.02
CA GLY A 111 -13.43 6.20 -3.25
C GLY A 111 -12.22 5.27 -3.19
N HIS A 112 -12.00 4.52 -4.27
CA HIS A 112 -10.77 3.75 -4.45
C HIS A 112 -9.56 4.68 -4.42
N THR A 113 -8.48 4.28 -3.75
CA THR A 113 -7.27 5.11 -3.65
C THR A 113 -6.29 4.76 -4.76
N LEU A 114 -5.72 5.77 -5.40
CA LEU A 114 -4.63 5.58 -6.36
C LEU A 114 -3.29 5.69 -5.63
N SER A 115 -2.33 4.83 -5.96
CA SER A 115 -0.95 4.96 -5.48
C SER A 115 -0.30 6.20 -6.10
N SER A 116 0.52 6.95 -5.35
CA SER A 116 1.29 8.06 -5.94
C SER A 116 2.27 7.55 -7.01
N TYR A 117 2.31 8.22 -8.15
CA TYR A 117 3.21 7.91 -9.26
C TYR A 117 4.29 9.00 -9.32
N ASP A 118 5.35 8.84 -8.53
CA ASP A 118 6.39 9.87 -8.34
C ASP A 118 7.45 9.93 -9.45
N ARG A 119 7.34 9.12 -10.52
CA ARG A 119 8.33 9.13 -11.62
C ARG A 119 7.66 9.29 -12.97
N PRO A 120 8.17 10.13 -13.88
CA PRO A 120 7.67 10.17 -15.24
C PRO A 120 7.89 8.80 -15.93
N PRO A 121 7.00 8.40 -16.86
CA PRO A 121 7.16 7.14 -17.58
C PRO A 121 8.44 7.15 -18.42
N GLU A 122 9.34 6.21 -18.17
CA GLU A 122 10.51 5.96 -19.02
C GLU A 122 10.08 5.14 -20.25
N ILE A 123 9.51 5.81 -21.25
CA ILE A 123 9.21 5.19 -22.54
C ILE A 123 10.52 5.03 -23.30
N THR A 124 10.89 3.79 -23.64
CA THR A 124 12.03 3.55 -24.52
C THR A 124 11.73 4.11 -25.91
N THR A 125 12.52 5.08 -26.37
CA THR A 125 12.43 5.56 -27.75
C THR A 125 12.72 4.40 -28.71
N SER A 126 11.80 4.15 -29.64
CA SER A 126 11.96 3.14 -30.69
C SER A 126 13.34 3.28 -31.36
N ARG A 127 14.14 2.21 -31.32
CA ARG A 127 15.43 2.15 -31.99
C ARG A 127 15.18 2.29 -33.50
N LYS A 128 15.54 3.44 -34.10
CA LYS A 128 15.55 3.58 -35.56
C LYS A 128 16.36 2.42 -36.15
N ARG A 129 15.71 1.60 -36.96
CA ARG A 129 16.35 0.56 -37.77
C ARG A 129 17.27 1.33 -38.74
N ASN A 130 18.59 1.28 -38.53
CA ASN A 130 19.53 1.77 -39.53
C ASN A 130 19.31 0.92 -40.78
N GLY A 131 19.06 1.61 -41.90
CA GLY A 131 18.71 1.01 -43.18
C GLY A 131 19.73 0.00 -43.66
N ASP A 132 19.21 -0.96 -44.40
CA ASP A 132 19.91 -2.00 -45.12
C ASP A 132 21.15 -1.45 -45.86
N ASN A 133 22.34 -1.92 -45.48
CA ASN A 133 23.47 -1.90 -46.41
C ASN A 133 23.25 -3.09 -47.35
N ALA A 134 22.64 -2.78 -48.50
CA ALA A 134 22.58 -3.68 -49.63
C ALA A 134 23.99 -4.15 -50.00
N ARG A 135 24.07 -5.44 -50.26
CA ARG A 135 25.25 -6.15 -50.75
C ARG A 135 25.52 -5.69 -52.17
N ASP A 136 26.76 -5.30 -52.45
CA ASP A 136 27.40 -5.37 -53.76
C ASP A 136 28.69 -6.21 -53.61
#